data_AF-A0A1Y2UZQ6-F1
#
_entry.id   AF-A0A1Y2UZQ6-F1
#
_cell.length_a   1.000
_cell.length_b   1.000
_cell.length_c   1.000
_cell.angle_alpha   90.00
_cell.angle_beta   90.00
_cell.angle_gamma   90.00
#
_symmetry.space_group_name_H-M   'P 1'
#
loop_
_entity.id
_entity.type
_entity.pdbx_description
1 polymer ?
#
loop_
_entity_poly.entity_id
_entity_poly.type
_entity_poly.pdbx_seq_one_letter_code
_entity_poly.pdbx_strand_id
1 'polypeptide(L)'
;MVVIRCTLLSLLFSALAFALIPSVVKYDSQLSLGAPQKSHVTCPRQNPYVKDGTLIDQLWRNNCDVVDRFLHNAFCLGQATQNGTGLLESFQYYSVQDYYYLLNTVPFDTFLLTTDGPTSPEDTRSDISWVIGRMNKSLGYADEFYQDITSKLNISTSVIDNGIFEAAGLGYVNWLRGSVGLGWFAYEVSRIACIYGWAEIANNLNSSINLDTNSAFYKEWIEVNLGWDYGARHSEKLESELQFYNNSKTFETYNRLFREGMLFEIDFFNSAIGRKLEQAAKAV
;
A
#
# COMPACT_ATOMS: atom_id res chain seq x y z
N MET A 1 7.10 9.44 -17.18
CA MET A 1 5.92 8.59 -16.98
C MET A 1 6.17 7.84 -15.67
N VAL A 2 5.79 8.47 -14.55
CA VAL A 2 6.06 8.00 -13.18
C VAL A 2 4.79 7.31 -12.70
N VAL A 3 4.91 6.03 -12.34
CA VAL A 3 3.79 5.11 -12.13
C VAL A 3 3.79 4.63 -10.67
N ILE A 4 2.62 4.81 -10.04
CA ILE A 4 2.03 4.28 -8.79
C ILE A 4 2.60 4.77 -7.43
N ARG A 5 1.69 5.39 -6.67
CA ARG A 5 1.87 6.11 -5.39
C ARG A 5 2.17 5.26 -4.15
N CYS A 6 2.58 4.01 -4.34
CA CYS A 6 3.03 3.13 -3.25
C CYS A 6 4.20 2.18 -3.63
N THR A 7 4.93 2.45 -4.73
CA THR A 7 5.60 1.37 -5.51
C THR A 7 7.11 1.28 -5.56
N LEU A 8 7.86 2.05 -4.80
CA LEU A 8 9.34 1.96 -4.89
C LEU A 8 9.97 1.04 -3.84
N LEU A 9 9.45 -0.18 -3.67
CA LEU A 9 9.98 -1.12 -2.67
C LEU A 9 10.21 -2.59 -3.09
N SER A 10 10.37 -2.93 -4.37
CA SER A 10 10.88 -4.29 -4.68
C SER A 10 11.47 -4.42 -6.08
N LEU A 11 12.73 -4.00 -6.24
CA LEU A 11 13.58 -4.40 -7.36
C LEU A 11 15.00 -4.65 -6.84
N LEU A 12 15.32 -5.93 -6.59
CA LEU A 12 16.55 -6.66 -6.97
C LEU A 12 16.66 -7.95 -6.12
N PHE A 13 16.31 -9.09 -6.70
CA PHE A 13 17.07 -10.33 -6.50
C PHE A 13 16.98 -11.16 -7.78
N SER A 14 18.12 -11.28 -8.45
CA SER A 14 18.44 -12.43 -9.29
C SER A 14 19.71 -13.03 -8.70
N ALA A 15 19.57 -14.25 -8.18
CA ALA A 15 20.62 -15.22 -7.90
C ALA A 15 21.74 -14.80 -6.93
N LEU A 16 21.66 -15.25 -5.67
CA LEU A 16 22.77 -15.88 -4.92
C LEU A 16 22.34 -16.15 -3.48
N ALA A 17 21.96 -17.41 -3.19
CA ALA A 17 22.22 -18.13 -1.94
C ALA A 17 21.46 -19.48 -1.95
N PHE A 18 21.80 -20.36 -2.90
CA PHE A 18 21.60 -21.79 -2.68
C PHE A 18 22.93 -22.35 -2.16
N ALA A 19 23.01 -22.57 -0.85
CA ALA A 19 24.03 -23.43 -0.28
C ALA A 19 23.47 -24.17 0.95
N LEU A 20 23.01 -25.40 0.68
CA LEU A 20 23.03 -26.58 1.55
C LEU A 20 22.25 -26.52 2.87
N ILE A 21 20.95 -26.84 2.78
CA ILE A 21 20.21 -27.46 3.89
C ILE A 21 20.27 -28.99 3.68
N PRO A 22 20.71 -29.79 4.65
CA PRO A 22 20.71 -31.24 4.51
C PRO A 22 19.29 -31.81 4.66
N SER A 23 18.97 -32.73 3.74
CA SER A 23 18.10 -33.89 3.92
C SER A 23 16.63 -33.66 4.27
N VAL A 24 15.85 -33.47 3.21
CA VAL A 24 14.44 -33.85 2.98
C VAL A 24 13.91 -34.93 3.94
N VAL A 25 13.01 -34.55 4.84
CA VAL A 25 11.91 -35.44 5.27
C VAL A 25 10.76 -35.17 4.30
N LYS A 26 10.43 -36.16 3.46
CA LYS A 26 9.20 -36.14 2.66
C LYS A 26 8.02 -36.21 3.63
N TYR A 27 7.24 -35.14 3.71
CA TYR A 27 5.89 -35.19 4.25
C TYR A 27 4.91 -35.03 3.09
N ASP A 28 4.08 -36.06 2.89
CA ASP A 28 2.98 -36.03 1.94
C ASP A 28 2.01 -34.89 2.31
N SER A 29 1.90 -33.92 1.42
CA SER A 29 0.96 -32.81 1.53
C SER A 29 -0.42 -33.22 1.00
N GLN A 30 -1.21 -33.84 1.87
CA GLN A 30 -2.67 -33.76 1.75
C GLN A 30 -3.26 -33.42 3.12
N LEU A 31 -3.36 -32.13 3.41
CA LEU A 31 -4.25 -31.63 4.45
C LEU A 31 -4.95 -30.37 3.92
N SER A 32 -6.14 -30.63 3.39
CA SER A 32 -7.18 -29.66 3.11
C SER A 32 -7.53 -28.90 4.39
N LEU A 33 -7.27 -27.59 4.38
CA LEU A 33 -7.73 -26.66 5.42
C LEU A 33 -9.17 -26.24 5.08
N GLY A 34 -10.13 -26.97 5.64
CA GLY A 34 -11.54 -26.58 5.61
C GLY A 34 -11.81 -25.43 6.59
N ALA A 35 -11.73 -24.18 6.12
CA ALA A 35 -12.42 -23.07 6.76
C ALA A 35 -13.91 -23.08 6.36
N PRO A 36 -14.84 -22.64 7.22
CA PRO A 36 -16.27 -22.72 6.91
C PRO A 36 -16.60 -21.77 5.76
N GLN A 37 -17.03 -22.36 4.64
CA GLN A 37 -17.62 -21.64 3.50
C GLN A 37 -18.89 -20.92 3.95
N LYS A 38 -18.75 -19.68 4.44
CA LYS A 38 -19.85 -18.70 4.34
C LYS A 38 -20.16 -18.54 2.85
N SER A 39 -21.45 -18.51 2.53
CA SER A 39 -21.99 -18.33 1.17
C SER A 39 -21.12 -17.39 0.34
N HIS A 40 -20.76 -17.82 -0.88
CA HIS A 40 -19.94 -17.07 -1.85
C HIS A 40 -20.58 -15.71 -2.16
N VAL A 41 -20.33 -14.72 -1.31
CA VAL A 41 -20.42 -13.32 -1.70
C VAL A 41 -19.31 -13.15 -2.70
N THR A 42 -19.66 -12.95 -3.96
CA THR A 42 -18.69 -12.60 -5.01
C THR A 42 -18.05 -11.30 -4.61
N CYS A 43 -16.80 -11.38 -4.14
CA CYS A 43 -16.09 -10.20 -3.72
C CYS A 43 -15.51 -9.47 -4.93
N PRO A 44 -15.81 -8.17 -5.14
CA PRO A 44 -15.33 -7.45 -6.31
C PRO A 44 -13.79 -7.41 -6.33
N ARG A 45 -13.20 -7.85 -7.44
CA ARG A 45 -11.76 -7.84 -7.70
C ARG A 45 -11.55 -7.64 -9.20
N GLN A 46 -10.69 -6.70 -9.58
CA GLN A 46 -10.38 -6.37 -10.97
C GLN A 46 -9.00 -6.89 -11.39
N ASN A 47 -8.06 -7.13 -10.45
CA ASN A 47 -6.72 -7.57 -10.81
C ASN A 47 -6.73 -8.96 -11.48
N PRO A 48 -6.30 -9.08 -12.75
CA PRO A 48 -6.33 -10.34 -13.47
C PRO A 48 -5.16 -11.29 -13.11
N TYR A 49 -4.14 -10.80 -12.40
CA TYR A 49 -2.93 -11.55 -12.09
C TYR A 49 -3.02 -12.33 -10.77
N VAL A 50 -3.95 -11.98 -9.89
CA VAL A 50 -4.16 -12.71 -8.63
C VAL A 50 -5.01 -13.95 -8.90
N LYS A 51 -4.43 -15.12 -8.63
CA LYS A 51 -5.08 -16.41 -8.80
C LYS A 51 -5.93 -16.76 -7.59
N ASP A 52 -7.03 -17.46 -7.84
CA ASP A 52 -7.88 -18.00 -6.79
C ASP A 52 -7.10 -18.97 -5.90
N GLY A 53 -7.32 -18.87 -4.58
CA GLY A 53 -6.65 -19.67 -3.57
C GLY A 53 -5.31 -19.12 -3.09
N THR A 54 -4.74 -18.08 -3.70
CA THR A 54 -3.54 -17.40 -3.19
C THR A 54 -3.83 -16.65 -1.88
N LEU A 55 -2.78 -16.29 -1.13
CA LEU A 55 -2.88 -15.51 0.10
C LEU A 55 -3.72 -14.24 -0.11
N ILE A 56 -3.38 -13.44 -1.13
CA ILE A 56 -4.06 -12.17 -1.41
C ILE A 56 -5.53 -12.40 -1.72
N ASP A 57 -5.83 -13.40 -2.56
CA ASP A 57 -7.21 -13.77 -2.86
C ASP A 57 -8.00 -14.18 -1.61
N GLN A 58 -7.39 -14.96 -0.72
CA GLN A 58 -8.03 -15.36 0.54
C GLN A 58 -8.23 -14.17 1.49
N LEU A 59 -7.24 -13.29 1.65
CA LEU A 59 -7.33 -12.08 2.47
C LEU A 59 -8.43 -11.14 1.95
N TRP A 60 -8.50 -10.96 0.64
CA TRP A 60 -9.48 -10.12 -0.04
C TRP A 60 -10.90 -10.67 0.17
N ARG A 61 -11.13 -11.96 -0.14
CA ARG A 61 -12.45 -12.60 0.01
C ARG A 61 -12.93 -12.64 1.46
N ASN A 62 -12.03 -12.87 2.42
CA ASN A 62 -12.40 -12.92 3.84
C ASN A 62 -12.73 -11.54 4.43
N ASN A 63 -12.38 -10.45 3.75
CA ASN A 63 -12.63 -9.08 4.20
C ASN A 63 -13.55 -8.33 3.23
N CYS A 64 -14.46 -9.06 2.59
CA CYS A 64 -15.23 -8.51 1.49
C CYS A 64 -16.09 -7.28 1.85
N ASP A 65 -16.59 -7.23 3.08
CA ASP A 65 -17.35 -6.09 3.59
C ASP A 65 -16.51 -4.80 3.66
N VAL A 66 -15.22 -4.91 3.98
CA VAL A 66 -14.30 -3.76 4.01
C VAL A 66 -13.77 -3.45 2.62
N VAL A 67 -13.50 -4.47 1.80
CA VAL A 67 -13.16 -4.31 0.39
C VAL A 67 -14.23 -3.50 -0.33
N ASP A 68 -15.50 -3.86 -0.19
CA ASP A 68 -16.59 -3.16 -0.85
C ASP A 68 -16.65 -1.67 -0.44
N ARG A 69 -16.49 -1.37 0.85
CA ARG A 69 -16.41 0.00 1.36
C ARG A 69 -15.21 0.78 0.82
N PHE A 70 -14.08 0.11 0.64
CA PHE A 70 -12.86 0.71 0.12
C PHE A 70 -12.98 1.01 -1.38
N LEU A 71 -13.51 0.08 -2.19
CA LEU A 71 -13.72 0.29 -3.63
C LEU A 71 -14.78 1.35 -3.93
N HIS A 72 -15.75 1.53 -3.03
CA HIS A 72 -16.80 2.54 -3.11
C HIS A 72 -16.57 3.72 -2.17
N ASN A 73 -15.32 4.03 -1.84
CA ASN A 73 -15.01 5.14 -0.95
C ASN A 73 -15.56 6.47 -1.51
N ALA A 74 -16.25 7.22 -0.65
CA ALA A 74 -16.96 8.44 -1.04
C ALA A 74 -16.03 9.55 -1.55
N PHE A 75 -14.82 9.67 -1.00
CA PHE A 75 -13.81 10.61 -1.49
C PHE A 75 -13.44 10.26 -2.93
N CYS A 76 -12.98 9.03 -3.20
CA CYS A 76 -12.53 8.62 -4.53
C CYS A 76 -13.65 8.69 -5.57
N LEU A 77 -14.86 8.27 -5.22
CA LEU A 77 -16.02 8.36 -6.11
C LEU A 77 -16.42 9.82 -6.40
N GLY A 78 -16.46 10.67 -5.38
CA GLY A 78 -16.76 12.10 -5.54
C GLY A 78 -15.74 12.80 -6.44
N GLN A 79 -14.45 12.50 -6.26
CA GLN A 79 -13.37 13.00 -7.11
C GLN A 79 -13.48 12.48 -8.55
N ALA A 80 -13.69 11.18 -8.75
CA ALA A 80 -13.76 10.58 -10.08
C ALA A 80 -14.94 11.11 -10.91
N THR A 81 -16.08 11.38 -10.25
CA THR A 81 -17.32 11.81 -10.91
C THR A 81 -17.53 13.32 -10.91
N GLN A 82 -16.62 14.07 -10.30
CA GLN A 82 -16.76 15.51 -10.01
C GLN A 82 -18.11 15.87 -9.37
N ASN A 83 -18.64 14.96 -8.54
CA ASN A 83 -19.91 15.13 -7.86
C ASN A 83 -19.68 15.73 -6.46
N GLY A 84 -19.75 17.05 -6.36
CA GLY A 84 -19.60 17.78 -5.09
C GLY A 84 -18.97 19.16 -5.28
N THR A 85 -18.79 19.85 -4.15
CA THR A 85 -18.12 21.17 -4.11
C THR A 85 -16.82 21.07 -3.34
N GLY A 86 -15.79 21.83 -3.74
CA GLY A 86 -14.50 21.84 -3.04
C GLY A 86 -13.65 20.58 -3.25
N LEU A 87 -13.89 19.87 -4.35
CA LEU A 87 -13.23 18.59 -4.66
C LEU A 87 -11.73 18.79 -4.91
N LEU A 88 -11.34 19.81 -5.69
CA LEU A 88 -9.92 20.09 -5.93
C LEU A 88 -9.19 20.39 -4.62
N GLU A 89 -9.76 21.21 -3.73
CA GLU A 89 -9.13 21.54 -2.45
C GLU A 89 -9.02 20.31 -1.53
N SER A 90 -10.03 19.42 -1.56
CA SER A 90 -9.98 18.14 -0.84
C SER A 90 -8.88 17.24 -1.40
N PHE A 91 -8.69 17.21 -2.73
CA PHE A 91 -7.63 16.42 -3.37
C PHE A 91 -6.23 17.00 -3.12
N GLN A 92 -6.11 18.32 -3.10
CA GLN A 92 -4.90 19.03 -2.70
C GLN A 92 -4.53 18.71 -1.25
N TYR A 93 -5.50 18.79 -0.33
CA TYR A 93 -5.31 18.38 1.06
C TYR A 93 -4.86 16.93 1.17
N TYR A 94 -5.57 16.00 0.52
CA TYR A 94 -5.20 14.58 0.47
C TYR A 94 -3.76 14.39 -0.02
N SER A 95 -3.37 15.06 -1.10
CA SER A 95 -2.03 14.87 -1.69
C SER A 95 -0.91 15.33 -0.76
N VAL A 96 -1.13 16.39 0.04
CA VAL A 96 -0.17 16.81 1.07
C VAL A 96 -0.09 15.79 2.21
N GLN A 97 -1.23 15.26 2.67
CA GLN A 97 -1.24 14.21 3.68
C GLN A 97 -0.55 12.93 3.19
N ASP A 98 -0.74 12.58 1.91
CA ASP A 98 -0.10 11.43 1.26
C ASP A 98 1.41 11.61 1.16
N TYR A 99 1.88 12.83 0.85
CA TYR A 99 3.31 13.15 0.91
C TYR A 99 3.90 12.93 2.30
N TYR A 100 3.22 13.36 3.36
CA TYR A 100 3.68 13.07 4.72
C TYR A 100 3.65 11.58 5.06
N TYR A 101 2.63 10.85 4.61
CA TYR A 101 2.58 9.40 4.78
C TYR A 101 3.80 8.73 4.13
N LEU A 102 4.15 9.10 2.90
CA LEU A 102 5.32 8.58 2.19
C LEU A 102 6.62 8.87 2.96
N LEU A 103 6.84 10.11 3.39
CA LEU A 103 8.03 10.46 4.17
C LEU A 103 8.13 9.70 5.50
N ASN A 104 7.01 9.57 6.22
CA ASN A 104 7.00 8.96 7.55
C ASN A 104 7.12 7.43 7.51
N THR A 105 6.89 6.79 6.37
CA THR A 105 7.06 5.34 6.19
C THR A 105 8.47 4.95 5.76
N VAL A 106 9.27 5.86 5.18
CA VAL A 106 10.66 5.56 4.78
C VAL A 106 11.50 4.93 5.90
N PRO A 107 11.49 5.44 7.15
CA PRO A 107 12.33 4.86 8.20
C PRO A 107 11.95 3.42 8.56
N PHE A 108 10.76 2.93 8.17
CA PHE A 108 10.32 1.58 8.52
C PHE A 108 11.15 0.49 7.85
N ASP A 109 11.77 0.78 6.70
CA ASP A 109 12.71 -0.14 6.06
C ASP A 109 13.94 -0.46 6.95
N THR A 110 14.31 0.43 7.87
CA THR A 110 15.45 0.19 8.78
C THR A 110 15.24 -1.01 9.69
N PHE A 111 13.98 -1.33 10.01
CA PHE A 111 13.66 -2.48 10.84
C PHE A 111 13.80 -3.81 10.10
N LEU A 112 13.88 -3.79 8.76
CA LEU A 112 14.21 -4.99 7.99
C LEU A 112 15.65 -5.46 8.27
N LEU A 113 16.50 -4.60 8.83
CA LEU A 113 17.83 -4.99 9.35
C LEU A 113 17.75 -5.80 10.64
N THR A 114 16.58 -5.86 11.28
CA THR A 114 16.38 -6.51 12.58
C THR A 114 15.59 -7.81 12.49
N THR A 115 15.03 -8.14 11.31
CA THR A 115 14.11 -9.26 11.13
C THR A 115 14.81 -10.59 11.02
N ASP A 116 15.93 -10.65 10.28
CA ASP A 116 16.75 -11.85 10.14
C ASP A 116 18.12 -11.51 10.71
N GLY A 117 18.44 -12.07 11.88
CA GLY A 117 19.71 -11.80 12.55
C GLY A 117 20.91 -12.07 11.63
N PRO A 118 22.07 -11.44 11.88
CA PRO A 118 23.20 -11.51 10.97
C PRO A 118 23.67 -12.96 10.79
N THR A 119 23.63 -13.46 9.55
CA THR A 119 24.13 -14.80 9.19
C THR A 119 25.63 -14.80 8.94
N SER A 120 26.17 -13.69 8.42
CA SER A 120 27.61 -13.43 8.27
C SER A 120 27.89 -11.91 8.16
N PRO A 121 29.16 -11.46 8.32
CA PRO A 121 29.52 -10.05 8.08
C PRO A 121 29.24 -9.57 6.65
N GLU A 122 29.35 -10.46 5.66
CA GLU A 122 29.07 -10.14 4.24
C GLU A 122 27.57 -9.97 4.00
N ASP A 123 26.76 -10.87 4.56
CA ASP A 123 25.29 -10.80 4.49
C ASP A 123 24.81 -9.52 5.17
N THR A 124 25.33 -9.22 6.37
CA THR A 124 25.02 -7.99 7.11
C THR A 124 25.31 -6.74 6.26
N ARG A 125 26.44 -6.70 5.54
CA ARG A 125 26.78 -5.57 4.65
C ARG A 125 25.82 -5.48 3.47
N SER A 126 25.45 -6.61 2.90
CA SER A 126 24.50 -6.70 1.78
C SER A 126 23.12 -6.20 2.21
N ASP A 127 22.64 -6.61 3.38
CA ASP A 127 21.35 -6.20 3.95
C ASP A 127 21.30 -4.70 4.23
N ILE A 128 22.35 -4.15 4.86
CA ILE A 128 22.50 -2.70 5.07
C ILE A 128 22.45 -1.96 3.73
N SER A 129 23.24 -2.40 2.75
CA SER A 129 23.29 -1.75 1.44
C SER A 129 21.93 -1.81 0.72
N TRP A 130 21.22 -2.92 0.87
CA TRP A 130 19.88 -3.11 0.32
C TRP A 130 18.85 -2.19 0.97
N VAL A 131 18.82 -2.11 2.31
CA VAL A 131 17.92 -1.20 3.04
C VAL A 131 18.19 0.25 2.67
N ILE A 132 19.46 0.68 2.64
CA ILE A 132 19.82 2.04 2.19
C ILE A 132 19.33 2.29 0.77
N GLY A 133 19.50 1.31 -0.13
CA GLY A 133 19.00 1.38 -1.49
C GLY A 133 17.48 1.56 -1.58
N ARG A 134 16.71 0.87 -0.73
CA ARG A 134 15.24 1.02 -0.66
C ARG A 134 14.82 2.38 -0.11
N MET A 135 15.47 2.82 0.96
CA MET A 135 15.19 4.13 1.57
C MET A 135 15.46 5.26 0.58
N ASN A 136 16.60 5.21 -0.14
CA ASN A 136 16.93 6.21 -1.16
C ASN A 136 15.90 6.24 -2.30
N LYS A 137 15.42 5.08 -2.76
CA LYS A 137 14.35 4.99 -3.77
C LYS A 137 13.04 5.58 -3.26
N SER A 138 12.68 5.30 -2.01
CA SER A 138 11.45 5.81 -1.39
C SER A 138 11.50 7.32 -1.16
N LEU A 139 12.65 7.86 -0.76
CA LEU A 139 12.87 9.31 -0.66
C LEU A 139 12.83 9.99 -2.02
N GLY A 140 13.54 9.44 -3.02
CA GLY A 140 13.49 9.96 -4.38
C GLY A 140 12.07 10.00 -4.94
N TYR A 141 11.25 8.98 -4.62
CA TYR A 141 9.83 9.00 -4.96
C TYR A 141 9.06 10.12 -4.27
N ALA A 142 9.23 10.29 -2.96
CA ALA A 142 8.57 11.35 -2.20
C ALA A 142 8.98 12.73 -2.72
N ASP A 143 10.25 12.91 -3.12
CA ASP A 143 10.75 14.14 -3.74
C ASP A 143 10.09 14.41 -5.10
N GLU A 144 9.98 13.39 -5.97
CA GLU A 144 9.25 13.50 -7.24
C GLU A 144 7.78 13.86 -7.00
N PHE A 145 7.15 13.23 -6.00
CA PHE A 145 5.76 13.52 -5.67
C PHE A 145 5.57 14.93 -5.12
N TYR A 146 6.52 15.44 -4.33
CA TYR A 146 6.54 16.84 -3.90
C TYR A 146 6.58 17.80 -5.10
N GLN A 147 7.38 17.50 -6.13
CA GLN A 147 7.41 18.30 -7.36
C GLN A 147 6.07 18.22 -8.13
N ASP A 148 5.43 17.05 -8.17
CA ASP A 148 4.13 16.88 -8.80
C ASP A 148 3.03 17.67 -8.06
N ILE A 149 3.02 17.65 -6.73
CA ILE A 149 2.08 18.43 -5.91
C ILE A 149 2.23 19.92 -6.21
N THR A 150 3.46 20.43 -6.27
CA THR A 150 3.70 21.86 -6.51
C THR A 150 3.38 22.28 -7.94
N SER A 151 3.81 21.50 -8.93
CA SER A 151 3.68 21.88 -10.35
C SER A 151 2.32 21.54 -10.97
N LYS A 152 1.71 20.42 -10.59
CA LYS A 152 0.47 19.92 -11.21
C LYS A 152 -0.78 20.21 -10.41
N LEU A 153 -0.66 20.28 -9.07
CA LEU A 153 -1.78 20.66 -8.19
C LEU A 153 -1.70 22.12 -7.72
N ASN A 154 -0.66 22.86 -8.13
CA ASN A 154 -0.47 24.28 -7.84
C ASN A 154 -0.52 24.61 -6.33
N ILE A 155 0.13 23.77 -5.51
CA ILE A 155 0.28 23.99 -4.07
C ILE A 155 1.65 24.62 -3.82
N SER A 156 1.72 25.70 -3.04
CA SER A 156 3.00 26.32 -2.72
C SER A 156 3.83 25.44 -1.78
N THR A 157 5.14 25.42 -1.98
CA THR A 157 6.08 24.73 -1.09
C THR A 157 5.87 25.12 0.37
N SER A 158 5.63 26.41 0.65
CA SER A 158 5.35 26.88 2.01
C SER A 158 4.14 26.24 2.68
N VAL A 159 3.11 25.83 1.93
CA VAL A 159 1.94 25.13 2.50
C VAL A 159 2.29 23.68 2.81
N ILE A 160 3.15 23.06 2.00
CA ILE A 160 3.63 21.68 2.21
C ILE A 160 4.66 21.64 3.35
N ASP A 161 5.58 22.59 3.42
CA ASP A 161 6.68 22.58 4.39
C ASP A 161 6.21 22.95 5.80
N ASN A 162 5.16 23.80 5.91
CA ASN A 162 4.57 24.21 7.18
C ASN A 162 3.26 23.49 7.52
N GLY A 163 2.86 22.51 6.70
CA GLY A 163 1.66 21.73 6.96
C GLY A 163 1.80 20.83 8.20
N ILE A 164 0.69 20.25 8.60
CA ILE A 164 0.62 19.31 9.73
C ILE A 164 0.18 17.96 9.18
N PHE A 165 0.87 16.90 9.61
CA PHE A 165 0.41 15.54 9.36
C PHE A 165 -0.73 15.20 10.31
N GLU A 166 -1.89 14.93 9.77
CA GLU A 166 -3.15 14.92 10.51
C GLU A 166 -3.45 13.56 11.14
N ALA A 167 -4.40 13.54 12.08
CA ALA A 167 -4.65 12.40 12.96
C ALA A 167 -4.90 11.07 12.23
N ALA A 168 -5.61 11.08 11.10
CA ALA A 168 -5.87 9.87 10.31
C ALA A 168 -4.59 9.27 9.75
N GLY A 169 -3.74 10.10 9.13
CA GLY A 169 -2.44 9.67 8.60
C GLY A 169 -1.46 9.26 9.71
N LEU A 170 -1.40 10.03 10.81
CA LEU A 170 -0.59 9.70 11.98
C LEU A 170 -1.00 8.35 12.59
N GLY A 171 -2.30 8.09 12.72
CA GLY A 171 -2.84 6.82 13.19
C GLY A 171 -2.39 5.67 12.30
N TYR A 172 -2.49 5.85 10.98
CA TYR A 172 -2.07 4.84 10.00
C TYR A 172 -0.57 4.54 10.10
N VAL A 173 0.28 5.57 10.07
CA VAL A 173 1.74 5.42 10.18
C VAL A 173 2.15 4.77 11.51
N ASN A 174 1.50 5.14 12.62
CA ASN A 174 1.79 4.53 13.93
C ASN A 174 1.39 3.05 13.98
N TRP A 175 0.27 2.68 13.36
CA TRP A 175 -0.13 1.28 13.22
C TRP A 175 0.83 0.47 12.34
N LEU A 176 1.24 1.03 11.19
CA LEU A 176 2.26 0.40 10.33
C LEU A 176 3.57 0.19 11.08
N ARG A 177 4.02 1.18 11.85
CA ARG A 177 5.20 1.05 12.71
C ARG A 177 5.07 -0.09 13.72
N GLY A 178 3.88 -0.28 14.30
CA GLY A 178 3.60 -1.42 15.18
C GLY A 178 3.70 -2.77 14.45
N SER A 179 3.24 -2.81 13.20
CA SER A 179 3.28 -4.02 12.34
C SER A 179 4.69 -4.44 11.97
N VAL A 180 5.63 -3.50 11.90
CA VAL A 180 7.06 -3.79 11.66
C VAL A 180 7.65 -4.74 12.71
N GLY A 181 7.24 -4.62 13.98
CA GLY A 181 7.69 -5.51 15.06
C GLY A 181 7.20 -6.96 14.95
N LEU A 182 6.28 -7.25 14.01
CA LEU A 182 5.76 -8.60 13.75
C LEU A 182 6.59 -9.38 12.74
N GLY A 183 7.65 -8.77 12.18
CA GLY A 183 8.52 -9.36 11.18
C GLY A 183 8.21 -8.92 9.76
N TRP A 184 9.15 -9.16 8.84
CA TRP A 184 9.09 -8.68 7.45
C TRP A 184 7.79 -9.10 6.75
N PHE A 185 7.43 -10.39 6.83
CA PHE A 185 6.24 -10.89 6.13
C PHE A 185 4.95 -10.24 6.62
N ALA A 186 4.78 -10.10 7.93
CA ALA A 186 3.59 -9.45 8.51
C ALA A 186 3.54 -7.96 8.15
N TYR A 187 4.69 -7.28 8.15
CA TYR A 187 4.80 -5.90 7.71
C TYR A 187 4.41 -5.74 6.23
N GLU A 188 4.91 -6.57 5.33
CA GLU A 188 4.52 -6.50 3.92
C GLU A 188 3.03 -6.82 3.72
N VAL A 189 2.47 -7.78 4.48
CA VAL A 189 1.02 -8.04 4.49
C VAL A 189 0.21 -6.79 4.91
N SER A 190 0.68 -6.07 5.92
CA SER A 190 0.00 -4.85 6.40
C SER A 190 -0.08 -3.74 5.34
N ARG A 191 0.78 -3.80 4.31
CA ARG A 191 0.88 -2.80 3.23
C ARG A 191 0.15 -3.19 1.95
N ILE A 192 -0.39 -4.41 1.86
CA ILE A 192 -1.12 -4.87 0.68
C ILE A 192 -2.27 -3.91 0.34
N ALA A 193 -2.98 -3.37 1.33
CA ALA A 193 -4.08 -2.44 1.13
C ALA A 193 -3.67 -1.24 0.24
N CYS A 194 -2.48 -0.67 0.47
CA CYS A 194 -1.94 0.39 -0.38
C CYS A 194 -1.42 -0.15 -1.73
N ILE A 195 -0.55 -1.16 -1.66
CA ILE A 195 0.22 -1.69 -2.80
C ILE A 195 -0.69 -2.28 -3.89
N TYR A 196 -1.74 -2.96 -3.47
CA TYR A 196 -2.68 -3.67 -4.33
C TYR A 196 -4.00 -2.91 -4.45
N GLY A 197 -4.52 -2.39 -3.33
CA GLY A 197 -5.86 -1.81 -3.30
C GLY A 197 -6.01 -0.52 -4.10
N TRP A 198 -4.96 0.30 -4.23
CA TRP A 198 -5.07 1.54 -5.02
C TRP A 198 -5.30 1.28 -6.50
N ALA A 199 -4.66 0.25 -7.06
CA ALA A 199 -4.91 -0.18 -8.44
C ALA A 199 -6.33 -0.76 -8.60
N GLU A 200 -6.84 -1.45 -7.59
CA GLU A 200 -8.24 -1.90 -7.56
C GLU A 200 -9.23 -0.74 -7.59
N ILE A 201 -9.03 0.30 -6.76
CA ILE A 201 -9.87 1.50 -6.82
C ILE A 201 -9.77 2.17 -8.19
N ALA A 202 -8.56 2.39 -8.70
CA ALA A 202 -8.35 3.08 -9.97
C ALA A 202 -9.05 2.34 -11.13
N ASN A 203 -8.91 1.02 -11.21
CA ASN A 203 -9.58 0.22 -12.24
C ASN A 203 -11.10 0.16 -12.04
N ASN A 204 -11.59 0.07 -10.80
CA ASN A 204 -13.02 0.13 -10.50
C ASN A 204 -13.62 1.47 -10.99
N LEU A 205 -12.99 2.60 -10.67
CA LEU A 205 -13.44 3.93 -11.08
C LEU A 205 -13.31 4.15 -12.60
N ASN A 206 -12.25 3.63 -13.21
CA ASN A 206 -12.01 3.76 -14.65
C ASN A 206 -13.06 3.03 -15.51
N SER A 207 -13.78 2.07 -14.92
CA SER A 207 -14.91 1.37 -15.55
C SER A 207 -16.25 2.11 -15.40
N SER A 208 -16.30 3.22 -14.66
CA SER A 208 -17.53 3.95 -14.36
C SER A 208 -17.99 4.83 -15.52
N ILE A 209 -19.31 4.86 -15.76
CA ILE A 209 -19.94 5.65 -16.82
C ILE A 209 -19.83 7.18 -16.64
N ASN A 210 -19.63 7.65 -15.39
CA ASN A 210 -19.62 9.08 -15.06
C ASN A 210 -18.21 9.61 -14.74
N LEU A 211 -17.17 8.94 -15.22
CA LEU A 211 -15.78 9.33 -14.98
C LEU A 211 -15.44 10.65 -15.70
N ASP A 212 -14.97 11.65 -14.96
CA ASP A 212 -14.41 12.87 -15.55
C ASP A 212 -12.90 12.74 -15.77
N THR A 213 -12.53 12.44 -17.01
CA THR A 213 -11.14 12.29 -17.45
C THR A 213 -10.36 13.61 -17.54
N ASN A 214 -11.04 14.76 -17.44
CA ASN A 214 -10.38 16.07 -17.46
C ASN A 214 -9.93 16.53 -16.07
N SER A 215 -10.48 15.93 -15.01
CA SER A 215 -10.19 16.28 -13.63
C SER A 215 -8.71 16.06 -13.25
N ALA A 216 -8.21 16.86 -12.31
CA ALA A 216 -6.86 16.66 -11.76
C ALA A 216 -6.73 15.28 -11.08
N PHE A 217 -7.80 14.81 -10.44
CA PHE A 217 -7.82 13.48 -9.81
C PHE A 217 -7.66 12.36 -10.83
N TYR A 218 -8.31 12.43 -12.00
CA TYR A 218 -8.13 11.42 -13.03
C TYR A 218 -6.68 11.36 -13.50
N LYS A 219 -6.11 12.50 -13.90
CA LYS A 219 -4.76 12.59 -14.48
C LYS A 219 -3.67 12.21 -13.47
N GLU A 220 -3.79 12.72 -12.25
CA GLU A 220 -2.72 12.58 -11.27
C GLU A 220 -2.88 11.38 -10.35
N TRP A 221 -4.09 10.82 -10.21
CA TRP A 221 -4.36 9.70 -9.31
C TRP A 221 -4.88 8.46 -10.04
N ILE A 222 -5.94 8.54 -10.85
CA ILE A 222 -6.50 7.34 -11.49
C ILE A 222 -5.52 6.78 -12.53
N GLU A 223 -5.12 7.58 -13.50
CA GLU A 223 -4.30 7.16 -14.64
C GLU A 223 -2.97 6.54 -14.19
N VAL A 224 -2.30 7.16 -13.20
CA VAL A 224 -1.02 6.68 -12.68
C VAL A 224 -1.11 5.42 -11.84
N ASN A 225 -2.31 5.06 -11.35
CA ASN A 225 -2.57 3.87 -10.54
C ASN A 225 -3.26 2.73 -11.31
N LEU A 226 -3.49 2.85 -12.63
CA LEU A 226 -4.11 1.77 -13.42
C LEU A 226 -3.23 0.51 -13.55
N GLY A 227 -1.91 0.66 -13.37
CA GLY A 227 -0.95 -0.43 -13.53
C GLY A 227 -1.00 -1.46 -12.40
N TRP A 228 -1.09 -2.74 -12.77
CA TRP A 228 -1.14 -3.87 -11.82
C TRP A 228 0.23 -4.44 -11.46
N ASP A 229 1.24 -4.20 -12.30
CA ASP A 229 2.53 -4.89 -12.30
C ASP A 229 3.19 -4.98 -10.92
N TYR A 230 3.15 -3.89 -10.16
CA TYR A 230 3.76 -3.86 -8.84
C TYR A 230 2.99 -4.70 -7.82
N GLY A 231 1.68 -4.47 -7.70
CA GLY A 231 0.82 -5.25 -6.81
C GLY A 231 0.85 -6.74 -7.15
N ALA A 232 0.88 -7.10 -8.43
CA ALA A 232 1.02 -8.48 -8.89
C ALA A 232 2.35 -9.11 -8.46
N ARG A 233 3.49 -8.47 -8.74
CA ARG A 233 4.82 -8.99 -8.31
C ARG A 233 4.93 -9.12 -6.80
N HIS A 234 4.40 -8.16 -6.05
CA HIS A 234 4.40 -8.21 -4.59
C HIS A 234 3.54 -9.36 -4.07
N SER A 235 2.37 -9.56 -4.67
CA SER A 235 1.48 -10.70 -4.37
C SER A 235 2.18 -12.04 -4.62
N GLU A 236 2.84 -12.19 -5.76
CA GLU A 236 3.62 -13.39 -6.11
C GLU A 236 4.77 -13.64 -5.13
N LYS A 237 5.48 -12.58 -4.72
CA LYS A 237 6.55 -12.68 -3.72
C LYS A 237 6.02 -13.18 -2.39
N LEU A 238 4.95 -12.57 -1.87
CA LEU A 238 4.33 -13.02 -0.61
C LEU A 238 3.83 -14.46 -0.70
N GLU A 239 3.25 -14.86 -1.83
CA GLU A 239 2.84 -16.24 -2.05
C GLU A 239 4.03 -17.22 -2.02
N SER A 240 5.14 -16.88 -2.68
CA SER A 240 6.33 -17.73 -2.74
C SER A 240 7.01 -17.92 -1.38
N GLU A 241 6.91 -16.90 -0.52
CA GLU A 241 7.50 -16.89 0.82
C GLU A 241 6.56 -17.50 1.87
N LEU A 242 5.25 -17.61 1.58
CA LEU A 242 4.23 -18.02 2.55
C LEU A 242 4.59 -19.31 3.28
N GLN A 243 5.17 -20.30 2.60
CA GLN A 243 5.57 -21.58 3.21
C GLN A 243 6.55 -21.45 4.39
N PHE A 244 7.36 -20.39 4.45
CA PHE A 244 8.33 -20.16 5.52
C PHE A 244 7.71 -19.45 6.73
N TYR A 245 6.57 -18.79 6.53
CA TYR A 245 5.91 -17.98 7.54
C TYR A 245 4.53 -18.53 7.95
N ASN A 246 4.02 -19.56 7.26
CA ASN A 246 2.68 -20.09 7.50
C ASN A 246 2.64 -21.10 8.66
N ASN A 247 1.78 -20.84 9.65
CA ASN A 247 1.33 -21.80 10.64
C ASN A 247 -0.15 -21.52 10.97
N SER A 248 -0.80 -22.39 11.76
CA SER A 248 -2.24 -22.28 12.01
C SER A 248 -2.70 -20.97 12.68
N LYS A 249 -1.78 -20.17 13.25
CA LYS A 249 -2.08 -18.86 13.88
C LYS A 249 -1.70 -17.66 13.00
N THR A 250 -0.94 -17.86 11.92
CA THR A 250 -0.42 -16.73 11.14
C THR A 250 -1.43 -16.19 10.14
N PHE A 251 -2.25 -17.05 9.52
CA PHE A 251 -3.27 -16.57 8.59
C PHE A 251 -4.29 -15.63 9.26
N GLU A 252 -4.75 -15.93 10.49
CA GLU A 252 -5.64 -15.03 11.23
C GLU A 252 -4.99 -13.67 11.49
N THR A 253 -3.69 -13.67 11.82
CA THR A 253 -2.90 -12.44 12.00
C THR A 253 -2.82 -11.65 10.70
N TYR A 254 -2.51 -12.31 9.57
CA TYR A 254 -2.45 -11.67 8.25
C TYR A 254 -3.81 -11.12 7.82
N ASN A 255 -4.88 -11.87 8.08
CA ASN A 255 -6.24 -11.44 7.80
C ASN A 255 -6.61 -10.19 8.59
N ARG A 256 -6.24 -10.13 9.88
CA ARG A 256 -6.44 -8.94 10.71
C ARG A 256 -5.63 -7.75 10.19
N LEU A 257 -4.34 -7.95 9.90
CA LEU A 257 -3.47 -6.88 9.40
C LEU A 257 -3.97 -6.31 8.08
N PHE A 258 -4.38 -7.17 7.15
CA PHE A 258 -4.96 -6.74 5.88
C PHE A 258 -6.25 -5.94 6.10
N ARG A 259 -7.15 -6.43 6.96
CA ARG A 259 -8.41 -5.74 7.30
C ARG A 259 -8.16 -4.36 7.91
N GLU A 260 -7.24 -4.26 8.87
CA GLU A 260 -6.87 -3.02 9.54
C GLU A 260 -6.25 -2.04 8.54
N GLY A 261 -5.34 -2.50 7.67
CA GLY A 261 -4.78 -1.67 6.60
C GLY A 261 -5.85 -1.07 5.70
N MET A 262 -6.83 -1.88 5.26
CA MET A 262 -7.95 -1.39 4.45
C MET A 262 -8.83 -0.37 5.18
N LEU A 263 -9.04 -0.55 6.49
CA LEU A 263 -9.78 0.43 7.31
C LEU A 263 -9.02 1.76 7.44
N PHE A 264 -7.71 1.71 7.65
CA PHE A 264 -6.88 2.91 7.67
C PHE A 264 -6.88 3.63 6.33
N GLU A 265 -6.83 2.92 5.21
CA GLU A 265 -6.96 3.54 3.88
C GLU A 265 -8.33 4.23 3.72
N ILE A 266 -9.43 3.58 4.10
CA ILE A 266 -10.77 4.18 4.07
C ILE A 266 -10.81 5.46 4.89
N ASP A 267 -10.28 5.43 6.11
CA ASP A 267 -10.27 6.58 7.01
C ASP A 267 -9.34 7.69 6.50
N PHE A 268 -8.22 7.34 5.88
CA PHE A 268 -7.30 8.27 5.26
C PHE A 268 -7.97 9.03 4.11
N PHE A 269 -8.65 8.34 3.19
CA PHE A 269 -9.45 8.98 2.14
C PHE A 269 -10.59 9.83 2.70
N ASN A 270 -11.34 9.29 3.67
CA ASN A 270 -12.46 10.00 4.29
C ASN A 270 -12.00 11.27 5.01
N SER A 271 -10.79 11.27 5.57
CA SER A 271 -10.22 12.42 6.27
C SER A 271 -10.07 13.64 5.38
N ALA A 272 -10.02 13.48 4.06
CA ALA A 272 -9.86 14.57 3.11
C ALA A 272 -11.18 15.18 2.64
N ILE A 273 -12.33 14.53 2.87
CA ILE A 273 -13.63 14.99 2.37
C ILE A 273 -13.97 16.37 2.95
N GLY A 274 -14.11 17.36 2.07
CA GLY A 274 -14.47 18.73 2.45
C GLY A 274 -13.35 19.51 3.15
N ARG A 275 -12.15 18.93 3.27
CA ARG A 275 -10.98 19.63 3.82
C ARG A 275 -10.39 20.56 2.78
N LYS A 276 -9.68 21.56 3.28
CA LYS A 276 -8.87 22.48 2.49
C LYS A 276 -7.54 22.64 3.20
N LEU A 277 -6.47 22.86 2.43
CA LEU A 277 -5.21 23.27 3.01
C LEU A 277 -5.41 24.63 3.68
N GLU A 278 -5.03 24.73 4.95
CA GLU A 278 -4.96 26.04 5.60
C GLU A 278 -3.91 26.86 4.88
N GLN A 279 -4.30 28.03 4.37
CA GLN A 279 -3.31 28.94 3.80
C GLN A 279 -2.43 29.38 4.96
N ALA A 280 -1.12 29.14 4.84
CA ALA A 280 -0.15 29.70 5.76
C ALA A 280 -0.45 31.19 5.88
N ALA A 281 -0.99 31.61 7.02
CA ALA A 281 -1.26 33.01 7.28
C ALA A 281 0.07 33.72 7.04
N LYS A 282 0.10 34.67 6.10
CA LYS A 282 1.28 35.49 5.87
C LYS A 282 1.65 36.05 7.25
N ALA A 283 2.75 35.57 7.81
CA ALA A 283 3.38 36.22 8.94
C ALA A 283 3.74 37.63 8.43
N VAL A 284 2.96 38.61 8.89
CA VAL A 284 3.17 40.04 8.63
C VAL A 284 4.37 40.50 9.44
#